data_AF-A0A7D8UGV2-F1
#
_entry.id   AF-A0A7D8UGV2-F1
#
_cell.length_a   1.000
_cell.length_b   1.000
_cell.length_c   1.000
_cell.angle_alpha   90.00
_cell.angle_beta   90.00
_cell.angle_gamma   90.00
#
_symmetry.space_group_name_H-M   'P 1'
#
loop_
_entity.id
_entity.type
_entity.pdbx_description
1 polymer ?
#
loop_
_entity_poly.entity_id
_entity_poly.type
_entity_poly.pdbx_seq_one_letter_code
_entity_poly.pdbx_strand_id
1 'polypeptide(L)'
;MSAWPDGFVDLAYLDPPFLTQKRHKSTNRERSKTFAFDDLWGSHHDYSEFIYQRVAQCHRILKDTGSIYFHCDRNATHIARAVLDDIFGAERFRSEIIWTYRRWSNSKNGLLASHQNIFYYTKSENFKFNQLLTDYSPSTNVDQILQQRARDSNGKSIYRRDKDGNVISNGAKRGVPLGDVWDIPYLNPKANERVGYPTQKPILLLERIIELSTDSGDIVVDPFCGSGTTLVASSLSHRKFIGIDVSAEACQLSRSRLSSPVKTESALLETGRASYANADSQLLQCLSGCDYVPVQRNSGIDAIVNAPTTNSIALVRIQRADETVNEAASLLIKASRGKNADLLIVVKTRHVATLFDDDEATTNVQVIESTAFAVNEAVAALQREA
;
A
#
# COMPACT_ATOMS: atom_id res chain seq x y z
N MET A 1 -21.28 18.41 16.86
CA MET A 1 -22.23 17.61 16.05
C MET A 1 -23.68 17.84 16.46
N SER A 2 -24.03 17.88 17.75
CA SER A 2 -25.41 18.10 18.24
C SER A 2 -26.09 19.37 17.70
N ALA A 3 -25.33 20.42 17.41
CA ALA A 3 -25.85 21.68 16.86
C ALA A 3 -26.20 21.63 15.35
N TRP A 4 -25.87 20.55 14.65
CA TRP A 4 -26.18 20.40 13.22
C TRP A 4 -27.52 19.70 13.01
N PRO A 5 -28.26 20.03 11.94
CA PRO A 5 -29.53 19.38 11.63
C PRO A 5 -29.36 17.90 11.30
N ASP A 6 -30.45 17.15 11.40
CA ASP A 6 -30.56 15.78 10.92
C ASP A 6 -30.44 15.75 9.38
N GLY A 7 -29.93 14.66 8.81
CA GLY A 7 -29.85 14.53 7.35
C GLY A 7 -29.00 15.60 6.66
N PHE A 8 -27.94 16.07 7.32
CA PHE A 8 -27.09 17.17 6.88
C PHE A 8 -25.94 16.73 5.96
N VAL A 9 -25.31 15.58 6.22
CA VAL A 9 -24.09 15.13 5.53
C VAL A 9 -24.32 13.87 4.70
N ASP A 10 -23.49 13.68 3.67
CA ASP A 10 -23.58 12.55 2.72
C ASP A 10 -22.68 11.39 3.14
N LEU A 11 -21.53 11.68 3.77
CA LEU A 11 -20.56 10.67 4.18
C LEU A 11 -19.96 11.01 5.55
N ALA A 12 -19.88 10.00 6.42
CA ALA A 12 -19.10 10.06 7.65
C ALA A 12 -17.94 9.07 7.58
N TYR A 13 -16.70 9.54 7.70
CA TYR A 13 -15.52 8.70 7.83
C TYR A 13 -14.93 8.88 9.23
N LEU A 14 -14.79 7.78 9.98
CA LEU A 14 -14.31 7.78 11.36
C LEU A 14 -12.99 7.02 11.44
N ASP A 15 -11.94 7.69 11.90
CA ASP A 15 -10.63 7.09 12.24
C ASP A 15 -10.29 7.39 13.72
N PRO A 16 -11.07 6.84 14.67
CA PRO A 16 -10.89 7.10 16.09
C PRO A 16 -9.58 6.48 16.62
N PRO A 17 -9.22 6.68 17.89
CA PRO A 17 -8.24 5.83 18.56
C PRO A 17 -8.65 4.36 18.51
N PHE A 18 -7.70 3.42 18.40
CA PHE A 18 -7.98 2.01 18.06
C PHE A 18 -7.92 1.08 19.28
N LEU A 19 -8.03 1.59 20.50
CA LEU A 19 -7.93 0.79 21.73
C LEU A 19 -6.56 0.09 21.86
N THR A 20 -5.50 0.74 21.39
CA THR A 20 -4.14 0.16 21.37
C THR A 20 -3.45 0.15 22.73
N GLN A 21 -4.03 0.81 23.75
CA GLN A 21 -3.47 1.00 25.08
C GLN A 21 -2.08 1.66 25.05
N LYS A 22 -1.93 2.66 24.17
CA LYS A 22 -0.65 3.34 23.92
C LYS A 22 -0.84 4.83 23.73
N ARG A 23 0.21 5.57 24.09
CA ARG A 23 0.38 6.95 23.67
C ARG A 23 1.05 6.99 22.30
N HIS A 24 0.39 7.58 21.31
CA HIS A 24 0.95 7.77 19.97
C HIS A 24 1.69 9.09 19.91
N LYS A 25 2.91 9.09 19.35
CA LYS A 25 3.75 10.29 19.24
C LYS A 25 4.59 10.24 17.97
N SER A 26 4.69 11.37 17.28
CA SER A 26 5.50 11.52 16.07
C SER A 26 5.90 12.97 15.89
N THR A 27 7.05 13.20 15.28
CA THR A 27 7.59 14.54 15.03
C THR A 27 7.70 14.76 13.52
N ASN A 28 7.45 15.99 13.08
CA ASN A 28 7.62 16.36 11.68
C ASN A 28 9.08 16.26 11.20
N ARG A 29 9.27 16.33 9.89
CA ARG A 29 10.57 16.14 9.23
C ARG A 29 11.61 17.17 9.68
N GLU A 30 11.18 18.40 9.92
CA GLU A 30 12.01 19.51 10.37
C GLU A 30 12.37 19.42 11.87
N ARG A 31 11.81 18.43 12.58
CA ARG A 31 11.96 18.25 14.04
C ARG A 31 11.50 19.45 14.88
N SER A 32 10.66 20.32 14.31
CA SER A 32 10.18 21.54 14.95
C SER A 32 8.86 21.36 15.71
N LYS A 33 8.05 20.36 15.36
CA LYS A 33 6.75 20.12 15.97
C LYS A 33 6.49 18.63 16.18
N THR A 34 6.03 18.31 17.38
CA THR A 34 5.66 16.95 17.78
C THR A 34 4.16 16.88 18.04
N PHE A 35 3.52 15.89 17.42
CA PHE A 35 2.11 15.57 17.60
C PHE A 35 1.98 14.31 18.44
N ALA A 36 1.02 14.31 19.37
CA ALA A 36 0.72 13.16 20.20
C ALA A 36 -0.76 13.11 20.58
N PHE A 37 -1.25 11.91 20.83
CA PHE A 37 -2.57 11.68 21.40
C PHE A 37 -2.53 10.40 22.24
N ASP A 38 -3.45 10.32 23.21
CA ASP A 38 -3.56 9.17 24.10
C ASP A 38 -4.65 8.22 23.59
N ASP A 39 -4.30 6.95 23.41
CA ASP A 39 -5.22 5.85 23.10
C ASP A 39 -5.22 4.89 24.30
N LEU A 40 -5.58 5.45 25.46
CA LEU A 40 -5.58 4.82 26.77
C LEU A 40 -7.00 4.81 27.30
N TRP A 41 -7.49 3.65 27.71
CA TRP A 41 -8.89 3.46 28.11
C TRP A 41 -8.96 2.67 29.41
N GLY A 42 -9.87 3.06 30.31
CA GLY A 42 -10.07 2.35 31.58
C GLY A 42 -10.62 0.94 31.38
N SER A 43 -11.49 0.77 30.39
CA SER A 43 -12.12 -0.50 30.04
C SER A 43 -12.60 -0.51 28.59
N HIS A 44 -12.98 -1.70 28.09
CA HIS A 44 -13.67 -1.83 26.81
C HIS A 44 -15.03 -1.11 26.80
N HIS A 45 -15.69 -1.02 27.96
CA HIS A 45 -16.96 -0.32 28.11
C HIS A 45 -16.79 1.19 27.93
N ASP A 46 -15.75 1.79 28.54
CA ASP A 46 -15.48 3.23 28.38
C ASP A 46 -15.21 3.59 26.91
N TYR A 47 -14.47 2.72 26.21
CA TYR A 47 -14.24 2.86 24.78
C TYR A 47 -15.52 2.68 23.97
N SER A 48 -16.36 1.68 24.29
CA SER A 48 -17.62 1.47 23.57
C SER A 48 -18.56 2.66 23.73
N GLU A 49 -18.72 3.18 24.94
CA GLU A 49 -19.55 4.36 25.23
C GLU A 49 -19.03 5.59 24.48
N PHE A 50 -17.71 5.79 24.47
CA PHE A 50 -17.07 6.84 23.70
C PHE A 50 -17.42 6.74 22.21
N ILE A 51 -17.26 5.57 21.60
CA ILE A 51 -17.58 5.37 20.18
C ILE A 51 -19.08 5.51 19.92
N TYR A 52 -19.92 4.91 20.75
CA TYR A 52 -21.38 4.91 20.65
C TYR A 52 -21.93 6.32 20.49
N GLN A 53 -21.52 7.24 21.37
CA GLN A 53 -22.00 8.62 21.33
C GLN A 53 -21.65 9.35 20.01
N ARG A 54 -20.47 9.09 19.43
CA ARG A 54 -20.09 9.71 18.13
C ARG A 54 -20.84 9.04 16.98
N VAL A 55 -20.90 7.72 16.96
CA VAL A 55 -21.58 6.96 15.89
C VAL A 55 -23.07 7.29 15.87
N ALA A 56 -23.72 7.44 17.02
CA ALA A 56 -25.12 7.84 17.11
C ALA A 56 -25.36 9.23 16.54
N GLN A 57 -24.44 10.18 16.80
CA GLN A 57 -24.52 11.51 16.19
C GLN A 57 -24.27 11.45 14.68
N CYS A 58 -23.30 10.67 14.21
CA CYS A 58 -23.05 10.45 12.78
C CYS A 58 -24.29 9.85 12.09
N HIS A 59 -24.92 8.84 12.70
CA HIS A 59 -26.17 8.27 12.20
C HIS A 59 -27.25 9.33 12.07
N ARG A 60 -27.46 10.19 13.08
CA ARG A 60 -28.47 11.27 13.04
C ARG A 60 -28.22 12.28 11.91
N ILE A 61 -26.99 12.74 11.75
CA ILE A 61 -26.65 13.78 10.77
C ILE A 61 -26.50 13.25 9.35
N LEU A 62 -26.40 11.94 9.14
CA LEU A 62 -26.36 11.35 7.79
C LEU A 62 -27.72 11.48 7.12
N LYS A 63 -27.72 11.90 5.85
CA LYS A 63 -28.87 11.79 4.94
C LYS A 63 -29.28 10.34 4.78
N ASP A 64 -30.53 10.09 4.39
CA ASP A 64 -31.01 8.74 4.08
C ASP A 64 -30.16 8.04 3.00
N THR A 65 -29.59 8.82 2.07
CA THR A 65 -28.66 8.35 1.03
C THR A 65 -27.22 8.17 1.49
N GLY A 66 -26.93 8.54 2.74
CA GLY A 66 -25.58 8.65 3.26
C GLY A 66 -24.99 7.35 3.77
N SER A 67 -23.67 7.37 3.91
CA SER A 67 -22.86 6.21 4.30
C SER A 67 -21.92 6.54 5.46
N ILE A 68 -21.58 5.53 6.25
CA ILE A 68 -20.52 5.62 7.27
C ILE A 68 -19.42 4.58 7.00
N TYR A 69 -18.18 5.03 7.14
CA TYR A 69 -16.99 4.20 7.12
C TYR A 69 -16.28 4.31 8.45
N PHE A 70 -16.13 3.20 9.17
CA PHE A 70 -15.48 3.16 10.47
C PHE A 70 -14.16 2.40 10.37
N HIS A 71 -13.05 3.10 10.49
CA HIS A 71 -11.70 2.54 10.44
C HIS A 71 -11.27 2.08 11.83
N CYS A 72 -10.75 0.86 11.92
CA CYS A 72 -10.10 0.34 13.12
C CYS A 72 -9.00 -0.69 12.79
N ASP A 73 -8.37 -1.22 13.83
CA ASP A 73 -7.56 -2.43 13.74
C ASP A 73 -8.15 -3.55 14.61
N ARG A 74 -7.47 -4.70 14.60
CA ARG A 74 -7.83 -5.92 15.34
C ARG A 74 -8.20 -5.72 16.82
N ASN A 75 -7.77 -4.64 17.48
CA ASN A 75 -8.05 -4.43 18.90
C ASN A 75 -9.49 -3.92 19.11
N ALA A 76 -9.98 -3.08 18.19
CA ALA A 76 -11.28 -2.43 18.31
C ALA A 76 -12.38 -3.04 17.43
N THR A 77 -12.06 -3.96 16.51
CA THR A 77 -13.03 -4.51 15.54
C THR A 77 -14.33 -5.03 16.17
N HIS A 78 -14.23 -5.87 17.19
CA HIS A 78 -15.38 -6.48 17.85
C HIS A 78 -16.31 -5.46 18.53
N ILE A 79 -15.75 -4.42 19.17
CA ILE A 79 -16.53 -3.35 19.81
C ILE A 79 -17.14 -2.45 18.75
N ALA A 80 -16.35 -2.02 17.76
CA ALA A 80 -16.81 -1.16 16.69
C ALA A 80 -17.97 -1.80 15.91
N ARG A 81 -17.85 -3.09 15.58
CA ARG A 81 -18.88 -3.83 14.88
C ARG A 81 -20.17 -3.91 15.69
N ALA A 82 -20.09 -4.25 16.97
CA ALA A 82 -21.26 -4.32 17.85
C ALA A 82 -21.98 -2.97 17.98
N VAL A 83 -21.22 -1.88 18.14
CA VAL A 83 -21.79 -0.52 18.22
C VAL A 83 -22.47 -0.10 16.91
N LEU A 84 -21.86 -0.42 15.76
CA LEU A 84 -22.46 -0.11 14.46
C LEU A 84 -23.74 -0.92 14.21
N ASP A 85 -23.75 -2.21 14.55
CA ASP A 85 -24.93 -3.06 14.45
C ASP A 85 -26.08 -2.59 15.36
N ASP A 86 -25.78 -2.12 16.58
CA ASP A 86 -26.80 -1.59 17.50
C ASP A 86 -27.43 -0.29 16.99
N ILE A 87 -26.63 0.61 16.42
CA ILE A 87 -27.09 1.94 15.99
C ILE A 87 -27.73 1.92 14.60
N PHE A 88 -27.12 1.22 13.65
CA PHE A 88 -27.58 1.19 12.25
C PHE A 88 -28.49 -0.02 11.98
N GLY A 89 -28.35 -1.11 12.72
CA GLY A 89 -28.94 -2.40 12.38
C GLY A 89 -27.98 -3.25 11.54
N ALA A 90 -27.91 -4.55 11.83
CA ALA A 90 -27.04 -5.49 11.12
C ALA A 90 -27.40 -5.61 9.63
N GLU A 91 -28.65 -5.35 9.26
CA GLU A 91 -29.13 -5.30 7.88
C GLU A 91 -28.64 -4.08 7.10
N ARG A 92 -28.02 -3.09 7.75
CA ARG A 92 -27.37 -1.94 7.09
C ARG A 92 -25.88 -2.15 6.81
N PHE A 93 -25.32 -3.25 7.28
CA PHE A 93 -23.93 -3.59 6.99
C PHE A 93 -23.75 -3.93 5.52
N ARG A 94 -22.79 -3.28 4.83
CA ARG A 94 -22.54 -3.51 3.40
C ARG A 94 -21.29 -4.34 3.15
N SER A 95 -20.19 -4.01 3.82
CA SER A 95 -18.93 -4.72 3.65
C SER A 95 -17.95 -4.43 4.78
N GLU A 96 -17.08 -5.39 5.05
CA GLU A 96 -15.88 -5.22 5.85
C GLU A 96 -14.70 -5.11 4.89
N ILE A 97 -14.21 -3.88 4.72
CA ILE A 97 -13.11 -3.59 3.82
C ILE A 97 -11.80 -3.86 4.55
N ILE A 98 -10.97 -4.72 3.95
CA ILE A 98 -9.65 -5.07 4.47
C ILE A 98 -8.61 -4.23 3.73
N TRP A 99 -8.13 -3.18 4.37
CA TRP A 99 -7.00 -2.41 3.85
C TRP A 99 -5.70 -3.14 4.19
N THR A 100 -5.12 -3.81 3.19
CA THR A 100 -3.85 -4.52 3.30
C THR A 100 -2.68 -3.67 2.83
N TYR A 101 -1.57 -3.77 3.53
CA TYR A 101 -0.32 -3.10 3.17
C TYR A 101 0.87 -3.92 3.65
N ARG A 102 1.99 -3.81 2.93
CA ARG A 102 3.25 -4.44 3.34
C ARG A 102 4.15 -3.39 3.97
N ARG A 103 4.68 -3.69 5.15
CA ARG A 103 5.76 -2.94 5.80
C ARG A 103 6.91 -3.88 6.07
N TRP A 104 8.14 -3.38 5.88
CA TRP A 104 9.29 -4.05 6.47
C TRP A 104 9.13 -3.98 7.99
N SER A 105 8.88 -5.13 8.59
CA SER A 105 8.65 -5.27 10.02
C SER A 105 9.61 -6.33 10.52
N ASN A 106 10.14 -6.14 11.73
CA ASN A 106 10.96 -7.15 12.37
C ASN A 106 10.17 -8.45 12.52
N SER A 107 10.87 -9.57 12.36
CA SER A 107 10.36 -10.90 12.71
C SER A 107 9.82 -10.89 14.14
N LYS A 108 8.72 -11.62 14.36
CA LYS A 108 8.17 -11.87 15.69
C LYS A 108 7.60 -13.28 15.73
N ASN A 109 7.44 -13.82 16.94
CA ASN A 109 6.69 -15.05 17.15
C ASN A 109 5.20 -14.80 16.87
N GLY A 110 4.74 -15.24 15.69
CA GLY A 110 3.34 -15.14 15.25
C GLY A 110 3.12 -14.23 14.05
N LEU A 111 1.86 -14.11 13.62
CA LEU A 111 1.49 -13.38 12.41
C LEU A 111 1.70 -11.86 12.57
N LEU A 112 2.38 -11.25 11.60
CA LEU A 112 2.54 -9.80 11.50
C LEU A 112 1.18 -9.15 11.15
N ALA A 113 0.88 -8.04 11.82
CA ALA A 113 -0.31 -7.26 11.48
C ALA A 113 -0.05 -6.54 10.15
N SER A 114 -0.73 -6.97 9.09
CA SER A 114 -0.53 -6.49 7.72
C SER A 114 -1.78 -5.85 7.11
N HIS A 115 -2.82 -5.64 7.92
CA HIS A 115 -4.06 -5.02 7.47
C HIS A 115 -4.73 -4.21 8.59
N GLN A 116 -5.67 -3.36 8.17
CA GLN A 116 -6.64 -2.67 9.01
C GLN A 116 -8.05 -2.90 8.44
N ASN A 117 -9.06 -2.71 9.28
CA ASN A 117 -10.45 -3.01 8.97
C ASN A 117 -11.22 -1.71 8.83
N ILE A 118 -12.07 -1.62 7.81
CA ILE A 118 -12.95 -0.48 7.59
C ILE A 118 -14.36 -1.03 7.42
N PHE A 119 -15.23 -0.80 8.39
CA PHE A 119 -16.62 -1.21 8.29
C PHE A 119 -17.42 -0.20 7.49
N TYR A 120 -18.17 -0.67 6.50
CA TYR A 120 -19.03 0.14 5.67
C TYR A 120 -20.51 -0.17 5.96
N TYR A 121 -21.24 0.85 6.40
CA TYR A 121 -22.69 0.83 6.61
C TYR A 121 -23.38 1.96 5.85
N THR A 122 -24.65 1.76 5.56
CA THR A 122 -25.51 2.78 4.95
C THR A 122 -26.60 3.21 5.91
N LYS A 123 -27.05 4.45 5.80
CA LYS A 123 -28.15 4.96 6.64
C LYS A 123 -29.47 4.24 6.36
N SER A 124 -29.74 3.93 5.08
CA SER A 124 -30.96 3.25 4.63
C SER A 124 -30.66 2.27 3.47
N GLU A 125 -31.70 1.66 2.89
CA GLU A 125 -31.57 0.86 1.65
C GLU A 125 -31.38 1.76 0.41
N ASN A 126 -31.83 3.01 0.47
CA ASN A 126 -31.69 3.96 -0.61
C ASN A 126 -30.39 4.74 -0.41
N PHE A 127 -29.25 4.14 -0.74
CA PHE A 127 -27.92 4.75 -0.53
C PHE A 127 -27.20 5.04 -1.84
N LYS A 128 -26.32 6.04 -1.79
CA LYS A 128 -25.44 6.39 -2.91
C LYS A 128 -24.27 5.42 -2.97
N PHE A 129 -24.06 4.81 -4.14
CA PHE A 129 -22.91 3.95 -4.41
C PHE A 129 -22.41 4.10 -5.85
N ASN A 130 -21.21 4.66 -6.00
CA ASN A 130 -20.54 4.83 -7.28
C ASN A 130 -19.61 3.64 -7.51
N GLN A 131 -20.01 2.73 -8.38
CA GLN A 131 -19.22 1.52 -8.64
C GLN A 131 -17.88 1.88 -9.32
N LEU A 132 -16.79 1.75 -8.58
CA LEU A 132 -15.44 1.85 -9.11
C LEU A 132 -15.04 0.56 -9.81
N LEU A 133 -14.37 0.70 -10.95
CA LEU A 133 -13.83 -0.41 -11.73
C LEU A 133 -12.32 -0.45 -11.59
N THR A 134 -11.78 -1.67 -11.60
CA THR A 134 -10.36 -1.97 -11.53
C THR A 134 -9.96 -2.84 -12.72
N ASP A 135 -8.67 -2.92 -13.00
CA ASP A 135 -8.18 -3.78 -14.06
C ASP A 135 -8.40 -5.25 -13.75
N TYR A 136 -8.48 -6.06 -14.81
CA TYR A 136 -8.54 -7.51 -14.67
C TYR A 136 -7.24 -8.04 -14.06
N SER A 137 -7.34 -9.08 -13.22
CA SER A 137 -6.14 -9.78 -12.74
C SER A 137 -5.29 -10.25 -13.93
N PRO A 138 -3.95 -10.18 -13.87
CA PRO A 138 -3.06 -10.70 -14.91
C PRO A 138 -3.30 -12.19 -15.22
N SER A 139 -3.83 -12.95 -14.26
CA SER A 139 -4.19 -14.36 -14.41
C SER A 139 -5.54 -14.59 -15.10
N THR A 140 -6.30 -13.53 -15.37
CA THR A 140 -7.63 -13.66 -16.00
C THR A 140 -7.44 -13.90 -17.49
N ASN A 141 -7.81 -15.09 -17.96
CA ASN A 141 -7.76 -15.42 -19.38
C ASN A 141 -8.73 -14.51 -20.16
N VAL A 142 -8.18 -13.55 -20.91
CA VAL A 142 -8.91 -12.46 -21.57
C VAL A 142 -9.97 -13.00 -22.55
N ASP A 143 -9.69 -14.14 -23.20
CA ASP A 143 -10.59 -14.81 -24.15
C ASP A 143 -11.87 -15.33 -23.48
N GLN A 144 -11.77 -15.81 -22.23
CA GLN A 144 -12.92 -16.31 -21.48
C GLN A 144 -13.90 -15.20 -21.05
N ILE A 145 -13.43 -13.96 -20.99
CA ILE A 145 -14.19 -12.80 -20.50
C ILE A 145 -14.89 -12.09 -21.67
N LEU A 146 -14.49 -12.35 -22.93
CA LEU A 146 -15.12 -11.76 -24.13
C LEU A 146 -16.45 -12.41 -24.51
N GLN A 147 -16.77 -13.56 -23.91
CA GLN A 147 -17.87 -14.43 -24.34
C GLN A 147 -18.94 -14.51 -23.23
N GLN A 148 -20.21 -14.26 -23.58
CA GLN A 148 -21.30 -14.43 -22.63
C GLN A 148 -21.38 -15.89 -22.16
N ARG A 149 -21.73 -16.11 -20.90
CA ARG A 149 -21.87 -17.45 -20.32
C ARG A 149 -23.34 -17.81 -20.09
N ALA A 150 -23.66 -19.08 -20.27
CA ALA A 150 -24.91 -19.71 -19.88
C ALA A 150 -24.59 -20.89 -18.95
N ARG A 151 -25.57 -21.35 -18.18
CA ARG A 151 -25.45 -22.63 -17.46
C ARG A 151 -26.14 -23.70 -18.28
N ASP A 152 -25.48 -24.83 -18.45
CA ASP A 152 -26.14 -26.02 -19.01
C ASP A 152 -27.09 -26.66 -17.99
N SER A 153 -27.79 -27.72 -18.39
CA SER A 153 -28.73 -28.46 -17.54
C SER A 153 -28.09 -29.07 -16.28
N ASN A 154 -26.76 -29.15 -16.22
CA ASN A 154 -25.99 -29.65 -15.09
C ASN A 154 -25.34 -28.52 -14.28
N GLY A 155 -25.66 -27.25 -14.58
CA GLY A 155 -25.11 -26.08 -13.90
C GLY A 155 -23.70 -25.68 -14.33
N LYS A 156 -23.11 -26.35 -15.33
CA LYS A 156 -21.77 -26.04 -15.83
C LYS A 156 -21.82 -24.78 -16.69
N SER A 157 -20.86 -23.89 -16.47
CA SER A 157 -20.72 -22.67 -17.26
C SER A 157 -20.26 -22.99 -18.68
N ILE A 158 -21.10 -22.73 -19.67
CA ILE A 158 -20.82 -22.85 -21.11
C ILE A 158 -20.89 -21.48 -21.79
N TYR A 159 -20.29 -21.32 -22.97
CA TYR A 159 -20.44 -20.10 -23.76
C TYR A 159 -21.84 -20.02 -24.37
N ARG A 160 -22.47 -18.84 -24.27
CA ARG A 160 -23.77 -18.55 -24.84
C ARG A 160 -23.63 -18.38 -26.35
N ARG A 161 -24.45 -19.12 -27.09
CA ARG A 161 -24.49 -19.09 -28.55
C ARG A 161 -25.79 -18.48 -29.04
N ASP A 162 -25.76 -17.81 -30.18
CA ASP A 162 -26.94 -17.34 -30.89
C ASP A 162 -27.64 -18.49 -31.65
N LYS A 163 -28.70 -18.14 -32.39
CA LYS A 163 -29.51 -19.11 -33.14
C LYS A 163 -28.73 -19.81 -34.26
N ASP A 164 -27.61 -19.23 -34.69
CA ASP A 164 -26.75 -19.73 -35.77
C ASP A 164 -25.52 -20.47 -35.21
N GLY A 165 -25.43 -20.60 -33.87
CA GLY A 165 -24.35 -21.33 -33.20
C GLY A 165 -23.09 -20.51 -32.93
N ASN A 166 -23.10 -19.20 -33.22
CA ASN A 166 -21.97 -18.32 -32.95
C ASN A 166 -21.97 -17.84 -31.50
N VAL A 167 -20.78 -17.64 -30.92
CA VAL A 167 -20.66 -17.17 -29.54
C VAL A 167 -21.03 -15.68 -29.44
N ILE A 168 -21.90 -15.35 -28.49
CA ILE A 168 -22.34 -13.97 -28.25
C ILE A 168 -21.27 -13.22 -27.45
N SER A 169 -20.77 -12.12 -28.02
CA SER A 169 -19.78 -11.23 -27.38
C SER A 169 -20.40 -10.45 -26.21
N ASN A 170 -19.60 -10.19 -25.17
CA ASN A 170 -20.02 -9.45 -23.96
C ASN A 170 -19.82 -7.92 -24.06
N GLY A 171 -19.52 -7.39 -25.26
CA GLY A 171 -19.34 -5.95 -25.50
C GLY A 171 -18.01 -5.38 -24.96
N ALA A 172 -17.87 -4.05 -24.97
CA ALA A 172 -16.67 -3.35 -24.51
C ALA A 172 -16.50 -3.43 -23.00
N LYS A 173 -15.31 -3.85 -22.54
CA LYS A 173 -15.01 -4.03 -21.11
C LYS A 173 -14.50 -2.74 -20.49
N ARG A 174 -15.04 -2.39 -19.32
CA ARG A 174 -14.66 -1.19 -18.54
C ARG A 174 -13.88 -1.51 -17.26
N GLY A 175 -13.51 -2.78 -17.04
CA GLY A 175 -12.84 -3.29 -15.82
C GLY A 175 -13.70 -4.27 -15.03
N VAL A 176 -13.25 -4.66 -13.83
CA VAL A 176 -13.98 -5.46 -12.84
C VAL A 176 -14.38 -4.59 -11.64
N PRO A 177 -15.56 -4.80 -11.03
CA PRO A 177 -15.92 -4.08 -9.81
C PRO A 177 -14.85 -4.20 -8.74
N LEU A 178 -14.55 -3.09 -8.07
CA LEU A 178 -13.63 -3.04 -6.94
C LEU A 178 -14.11 -3.99 -5.83
N GLY A 179 -13.26 -4.93 -5.42
CA GLY A 179 -13.50 -5.81 -4.27
C GLY A 179 -13.30 -5.08 -2.92
N ASP A 180 -13.55 -5.78 -1.82
CA ASP A 180 -13.42 -5.25 -0.45
C ASP A 180 -12.04 -5.47 0.18
N VAL A 181 -11.12 -6.14 -0.49
CA VAL A 181 -9.71 -6.23 -0.08
C VAL A 181 -8.89 -5.22 -0.86
N TRP A 182 -8.46 -4.16 -0.19
CA TRP A 182 -7.75 -3.06 -0.82
C TRP A 182 -6.26 -3.12 -0.53
N ASP A 183 -5.49 -3.35 -1.56
CA ASP A 183 -4.06 -3.14 -1.53
C ASP A 183 -3.72 -1.68 -1.82
N ILE A 184 -3.46 -0.91 -0.78
CA ILE A 184 -2.99 0.46 -0.88
C ILE A 184 -1.72 0.57 -0.03
N PRO A 185 -0.59 1.05 -0.58
CA PRO A 185 0.65 1.17 0.18
C PRO A 185 0.46 2.00 1.46
N TYR A 186 1.11 1.56 2.54
CA TYR A 186 1.20 2.38 3.74
C TYR A 186 1.96 3.67 3.44
N LEU A 187 1.57 4.77 4.10
CA LEU A 187 2.21 6.06 3.90
C LEU A 187 3.70 6.02 4.28
N ASN A 188 4.56 6.11 3.26
CA ASN A 188 6.01 6.10 3.42
C ASN A 188 6.46 7.30 4.27
N PRO A 189 7.36 7.12 5.27
CA PRO A 189 7.93 8.23 6.05
C PRO A 189 8.57 9.35 5.22
N LYS A 190 9.02 9.05 3.99
CA LYS A 190 9.62 10.02 3.05
C LYS A 190 8.62 10.57 2.01
N ALA A 191 7.36 10.15 2.04
CA ALA A 191 6.36 10.66 1.10
C ALA A 191 6.15 12.16 1.30
N ASN A 192 5.93 12.89 0.20
CA ASN A 192 5.72 14.34 0.24
C ASN A 192 4.45 14.72 1.00
N GLU A 193 3.44 13.83 1.03
CA GLU A 193 2.20 14.06 1.76
C GLU A 193 2.34 13.88 3.28
N ARG A 194 3.46 13.30 3.78
CA ARG A 194 3.68 13.02 5.20
C ARG A 194 3.97 14.31 5.97
N VAL A 195 3.18 14.60 7.00
CA VAL A 195 3.29 15.86 7.77
C VAL A 195 3.71 15.68 9.23
N GLY A 196 4.07 14.46 9.62
CA GLY A 196 4.58 14.18 10.98
C GLY A 196 3.53 13.75 11.99
N TYR A 197 2.25 13.66 11.63
CA TYR A 197 1.21 13.10 12.51
C TYR A 197 1.38 11.56 12.64
N PRO A 198 1.23 10.96 13.83
CA PRO A 198 1.62 9.56 14.07
C PRO A 198 0.94 8.55 13.15
N THR A 199 -0.38 8.63 13.05
CA THR A 199 -1.27 7.64 12.43
C THR A 199 -1.84 8.09 11.09
N GLN A 200 -1.17 9.06 10.43
CA GLN A 200 -1.62 9.62 9.16
C GLN A 200 -1.88 8.54 8.10
N LYS A 201 -3.11 8.53 7.58
CA LYS A 201 -3.56 7.67 6.47
C LYS A 201 -3.13 8.24 5.10
N PRO A 202 -2.94 7.39 4.08
CA PRO A 202 -2.61 7.84 2.74
C PRO A 202 -3.83 8.48 2.06
N ILE A 203 -3.64 9.58 1.32
CA ILE A 203 -4.75 10.32 0.68
C ILE A 203 -5.58 9.41 -0.24
N LEU A 204 -4.92 8.54 -1.00
CA LEU A 204 -5.58 7.63 -1.94
C LEU A 204 -6.63 6.72 -1.29
N LEU A 205 -6.39 6.26 -0.05
CA LEU A 205 -7.36 5.42 0.65
C LEU A 205 -8.67 6.18 0.87
N LEU A 206 -8.57 7.47 1.22
CA LEU A 206 -9.72 8.32 1.50
C LEU A 206 -10.41 8.76 0.21
N GLU A 207 -9.67 9.07 -0.85
CA GLU A 207 -10.25 9.36 -2.17
C GLU A 207 -11.15 8.22 -2.64
N ARG A 208 -10.65 6.97 -2.56
CA ARG A 208 -11.45 5.79 -2.92
C ARG A 208 -12.74 5.68 -2.13
N ILE A 209 -12.69 5.89 -0.81
CA ILE A 209 -13.88 5.87 0.06
C ILE A 209 -14.87 6.98 -0.33
N ILE A 210 -14.36 8.20 -0.52
CA ILE A 210 -15.15 9.36 -0.87
C ILE A 210 -15.84 9.15 -2.22
N GLU A 211 -15.10 8.68 -3.22
CA GLU A 211 -15.63 8.41 -4.55
C GLU A 211 -16.75 7.36 -4.53
N LEU A 212 -16.59 6.27 -3.76
CA LEU A 212 -17.58 5.19 -3.65
C LEU A 212 -18.95 5.66 -3.14
N SER A 213 -19.01 6.67 -2.27
CA SER A 213 -20.24 7.02 -1.55
C SER A 213 -20.67 8.48 -1.67
N THR A 214 -19.99 9.29 -2.48
CA THR A 214 -20.33 10.71 -2.67
C THR A 214 -20.15 11.17 -4.11
N ASP A 215 -20.82 12.25 -4.47
CA ASP A 215 -20.63 13.01 -5.70
C ASP A 215 -19.96 14.37 -5.43
N SER A 216 -19.55 15.07 -6.48
CA SER A 216 -19.02 16.43 -6.36
C SER A 216 -20.03 17.35 -5.65
N GLY A 217 -19.56 18.16 -4.70
CA GLY A 217 -20.38 19.08 -3.91
C GLY A 217 -21.04 18.49 -2.65
N ASP A 218 -21.05 17.16 -2.49
CA ASP A 218 -21.52 16.48 -1.28
C ASP A 218 -20.67 16.84 -0.05
N ILE A 219 -21.22 16.61 1.15
CA ILE A 219 -20.57 16.95 2.42
C ILE A 219 -20.02 15.70 3.11
N VAL A 220 -18.70 15.69 3.35
CA VAL A 220 -17.99 14.66 4.11
C VAL A 220 -17.69 15.14 5.52
N VAL A 221 -17.99 14.36 6.54
CA VAL A 221 -17.61 14.64 7.93
C VAL A 221 -16.57 13.65 8.44
N ASP A 222 -15.57 14.17 9.14
CA ASP A 222 -14.58 13.38 9.88
C ASP A 222 -14.50 13.89 11.33
N PRO A 223 -15.10 13.16 12.30
CA PRO A 223 -15.10 13.59 13.69
C PRO A 223 -13.78 13.28 14.43
N PHE A 224 -12.78 12.72 13.74
CA PHE A 224 -11.46 12.38 14.26
C PHE A 224 -10.38 12.78 13.25
N CYS A 225 -10.44 14.03 12.77
CA CYS A 225 -9.77 14.39 11.53
C CYS A 225 -8.23 14.33 11.63
N GLY A 226 -7.64 14.50 12.82
CA GLY A 226 -6.21 14.30 13.07
C GLY A 226 -5.34 15.12 12.13
N SER A 227 -4.61 14.42 11.25
CA SER A 227 -3.79 15.09 10.23
C SER A 227 -4.60 15.77 9.11
N GLY A 228 -5.91 15.60 9.04
CA GLY A 228 -6.79 16.18 8.02
C GLY A 228 -6.79 15.44 6.69
N THR A 229 -6.41 14.16 6.65
CA THR A 229 -6.28 13.42 5.38
C THR A 229 -7.63 13.31 4.66
N THR A 230 -8.70 12.99 5.38
CA THR A 230 -10.06 12.95 4.83
C THR A 230 -10.45 14.29 4.23
N LEU A 231 -10.17 15.40 4.94
CA LEU A 231 -10.50 16.75 4.48
C LEU A 231 -9.74 17.13 3.21
N VAL A 232 -8.45 16.82 3.15
CA VAL A 232 -7.62 17.06 1.96
C VAL A 232 -8.14 16.24 0.79
N ALA A 233 -8.44 14.95 0.99
CA ALA A 233 -9.00 14.10 -0.06
C ALA A 233 -10.36 14.63 -0.54
N SER A 234 -11.25 15.02 0.37
CA SER A 234 -12.54 15.63 0.02
C SER A 234 -12.35 16.91 -0.80
N SER A 235 -11.42 17.78 -0.40
CA SER A 235 -11.12 19.01 -1.12
C SER A 235 -10.60 18.74 -2.54
N LEU A 236 -9.66 17.81 -2.69
CA LEU A 236 -9.09 17.42 -3.98
C LEU A 236 -10.14 16.81 -4.91
N SER A 237 -11.09 16.04 -4.35
CA SER A 237 -12.21 15.47 -5.07
C SER A 237 -13.41 16.43 -5.20
N HIS A 238 -13.29 17.73 -4.91
CA HIS A 238 -14.38 18.71 -5.01
C HIS A 238 -15.62 18.43 -4.14
N ARG A 239 -15.44 17.79 -2.99
CA ARG A 239 -16.46 17.65 -1.94
C ARG A 239 -16.30 18.75 -0.89
N LYS A 240 -17.40 19.14 -0.26
CA LYS A 240 -17.37 19.95 0.96
C LYS A 240 -16.97 19.04 2.12
N PHE A 241 -16.37 19.60 3.15
CA PHE A 241 -15.89 18.81 4.29
C PHE A 241 -16.03 19.52 5.62
N ILE A 242 -16.14 18.72 6.68
CA ILE A 242 -16.13 19.18 8.06
C ILE A 242 -15.24 18.25 8.87
N GLY A 243 -14.19 18.80 9.49
CA GLY A 243 -13.28 18.07 10.36
C GLY A 243 -13.42 18.51 11.81
N ILE A 244 -13.44 17.54 12.73
CA ILE A 244 -13.39 17.79 14.17
C ILE A 244 -12.18 17.05 14.73
N ASP A 245 -11.42 17.73 15.59
CA ASP A 245 -10.42 17.10 16.45
C ASP A 245 -10.40 17.82 17.80
N VAL A 246 -10.06 17.10 18.87
CA VAL A 246 -9.90 17.67 20.20
C VAL A 246 -8.58 18.43 20.33
N SER A 247 -7.56 18.05 19.56
CA SER A 247 -6.27 18.75 19.53
C SER A 247 -6.34 19.99 18.64
N ALA A 248 -6.10 21.15 19.25
CA ALA A 248 -5.95 22.40 18.53
C ALA A 248 -4.77 22.35 17.54
N GLU A 249 -3.69 21.65 17.88
CA GLU A 249 -2.52 21.47 17.02
C GLU A 249 -2.84 20.60 15.79
N ALA A 250 -3.63 19.54 15.95
CA ALA A 250 -4.13 18.71 14.85
C ALA A 250 -5.05 19.52 13.92
N CYS A 251 -5.92 20.35 14.49
CA CYS A 251 -6.78 21.27 13.73
C CYS A 251 -5.96 22.29 12.93
N GLN A 252 -4.93 22.89 13.53
CA GLN A 252 -4.01 23.81 12.84
C GLN A 252 -3.25 23.11 11.71
N LEU A 253 -2.76 21.90 11.96
CA LEU A 253 -2.09 21.08 10.96
C LEU A 253 -3.02 20.79 9.76
N SER A 254 -4.24 20.36 10.04
CA SER A 254 -5.27 20.11 9.03
C SER A 254 -5.54 21.35 8.17
N ARG A 255 -5.70 22.53 8.79
CA ARG A 255 -5.86 23.80 8.07
C ARG A 255 -4.67 24.13 7.17
N SER A 256 -3.45 23.96 7.67
CA SER A 256 -2.23 24.18 6.89
C SER A 256 -2.15 23.26 5.66
N ARG A 257 -2.55 21.99 5.79
CA ARG A 257 -2.61 21.07 4.65
C ARG A 257 -3.68 21.45 3.64
N LEU A 258 -4.82 21.95 4.09
CA LEU A 258 -5.89 22.40 3.19
C LEU A 258 -5.50 23.63 2.38
N SER A 259 -4.66 24.53 2.92
CA SER A 259 -4.16 25.69 2.15
C SER A 259 -3.16 25.31 1.05
N SER A 260 -2.50 24.16 1.16
CA SER A 260 -1.52 23.67 0.18
C SER A 260 -1.55 22.15 0.15
N PRO A 261 -2.55 21.54 -0.52
CA PRO A 261 -2.71 20.10 -0.52
C PRO A 261 -1.58 19.45 -1.34
N VAL A 262 -0.85 18.54 -0.69
CA VAL A 262 0.21 17.74 -1.32
C VAL A 262 -0.22 16.29 -1.31
N LYS A 263 -0.36 15.70 -2.51
CA LYS A 263 -0.62 14.29 -2.73
C LYS A 263 0.64 13.62 -3.24
N THR A 264 0.98 12.46 -2.69
CA THR A 264 2.07 11.65 -3.25
C THR A 264 1.51 10.70 -4.28
N GLU A 265 1.91 10.88 -5.53
CA GLU A 265 1.65 9.87 -6.57
C GLU A 265 2.55 8.66 -6.31
N SER A 266 1.93 7.49 -6.26
CA SER A 266 2.63 6.25 -5.97
C SER A 266 2.76 5.44 -7.24
N ALA A 267 3.97 5.41 -7.81
CA ALA A 267 4.31 4.61 -8.99
C ALA A 267 3.91 3.12 -8.86
N LEU A 268 3.80 2.57 -7.62
CA LEU A 268 3.28 1.21 -7.33
C LEU A 268 1.91 0.93 -7.90
N LEU A 269 1.05 1.94 -7.98
CA LEU A 269 -0.33 1.79 -8.43
C LEU A 269 -0.45 1.97 -9.94
N GLU A 270 0.38 2.83 -10.53
CA GLU A 270 0.39 3.07 -11.98
C GLU A 270 1.06 1.94 -12.77
N THR A 271 2.08 1.31 -12.19
CA THR A 271 2.88 0.27 -12.89
C THR A 271 2.57 -1.15 -12.40
N GLY A 272 1.60 -1.29 -11.49
CA GLY A 272 1.26 -2.53 -10.81
C GLY A 272 2.40 -3.07 -9.94
N ARG A 273 2.10 -4.04 -9.07
CA ARG A 273 3.13 -4.70 -8.24
C ARG A 273 4.20 -5.43 -9.06
N ALA A 274 3.93 -5.74 -10.33
CA ALA A 274 4.87 -6.42 -11.22
C ALA A 274 6.08 -5.56 -11.59
N SER A 275 5.98 -4.23 -11.57
CA SER A 275 7.12 -3.33 -11.83
C SER A 275 8.16 -3.31 -10.70
N TYR A 276 7.83 -3.89 -9.53
CA TYR A 276 8.77 -4.05 -8.44
C TYR A 276 9.59 -5.34 -8.57
N ALA A 277 9.28 -6.21 -9.53
CA ALA A 277 10.18 -7.26 -9.95
C ALA A 277 11.42 -6.71 -10.72
N ASN A 278 11.71 -5.41 -10.59
CA ASN A 278 12.88 -4.70 -11.11
C ASN A 278 14.07 -4.75 -10.14
N ALA A 279 14.41 -5.92 -9.63
CA ALA A 279 15.83 -6.24 -9.70
C ALA A 279 15.96 -6.85 -11.09
N ASP A 280 16.62 -6.13 -12.01
CA ASP A 280 16.71 -6.46 -13.43
C ASP A 280 16.77 -7.98 -13.58
N SER A 281 15.65 -8.58 -13.99
CA SER A 281 15.43 -10.01 -13.85
C SER A 281 16.47 -10.79 -14.66
N GLN A 282 17.02 -10.14 -15.68
CA GLN A 282 18.15 -10.61 -16.48
C GLN A 282 19.47 -10.58 -15.68
N LEU A 283 19.73 -9.55 -14.88
CA LEU A 283 20.94 -9.51 -14.03
C LEU A 283 20.87 -10.56 -12.93
N LEU A 284 19.75 -10.68 -12.24
CA LEU A 284 19.58 -11.67 -11.16
C LEU A 284 19.68 -13.12 -11.63
N GLN A 285 19.52 -13.41 -12.94
CA GLN A 285 19.81 -14.74 -13.47
C GLN A 285 21.26 -15.19 -13.21
N CYS A 286 22.20 -14.25 -13.03
CA CYS A 286 23.57 -14.58 -12.64
C CYS A 286 23.67 -15.29 -11.28
N LEU A 287 22.62 -15.19 -10.45
CA LEU A 287 22.55 -15.82 -9.12
C LEU A 287 21.62 -17.03 -9.11
N SER A 288 21.23 -17.54 -10.29
CA SER A 288 20.42 -18.76 -10.39
C SER A 288 21.10 -19.93 -9.67
N GLY A 289 20.36 -20.62 -8.81
CA GLY A 289 20.89 -21.72 -7.99
C GLY A 289 21.44 -21.30 -6.62
N CYS A 290 21.51 -20.00 -6.31
CA CYS A 290 21.80 -19.50 -4.95
C CYS A 290 20.50 -19.27 -4.15
N ASP A 291 20.55 -19.47 -2.83
CA ASP A 291 19.50 -19.01 -1.92
C ASP A 291 19.73 -17.53 -1.60
N TYR A 292 18.98 -16.65 -2.26
CA TYR A 292 19.17 -15.21 -2.16
C TYR A 292 17.85 -14.44 -2.03
N VAL A 293 17.95 -13.27 -1.39
CA VAL A 293 16.87 -12.29 -1.29
C VAL A 293 17.21 -11.10 -2.19
N PRO A 294 16.42 -10.78 -3.22
CA PRO A 294 16.67 -9.62 -4.07
C PRO A 294 16.49 -8.33 -3.28
N VAL A 295 17.41 -7.39 -3.44
CA VAL A 295 17.37 -6.07 -2.81
C VAL A 295 16.85 -5.05 -3.80
N GLN A 296 15.68 -4.50 -3.50
CA GLN A 296 15.05 -3.46 -4.30
C GLN A 296 15.35 -2.07 -3.73
N ARG A 297 15.46 -1.06 -4.59
CA ARG A 297 15.71 0.35 -4.21
C ARG A 297 17.03 0.57 -3.44
N ASN A 298 18.06 -0.18 -3.78
CA ASN A 298 19.43 0.09 -3.36
C ASN A 298 20.33 0.17 -4.60
N SER A 299 21.03 1.29 -4.77
CA SER A 299 21.87 1.49 -5.95
C SER A 299 23.20 0.74 -5.89
N GLY A 300 23.56 0.14 -4.75
CA GLY A 300 24.84 -0.55 -4.53
C GLY A 300 24.72 -2.03 -4.13
N ILE A 301 23.52 -2.54 -3.81
CA ILE A 301 23.28 -3.94 -3.42
C ILE A 301 22.10 -4.47 -4.23
N ASP A 302 22.30 -5.58 -4.90
CA ASP A 302 21.29 -6.23 -5.75
C ASP A 302 20.67 -7.46 -5.10
N ALA A 303 21.43 -8.16 -4.28
CA ALA A 303 20.94 -9.33 -3.55
C ALA A 303 21.67 -9.50 -2.22
N ILE A 304 20.99 -10.19 -1.29
CA ILE A 304 21.57 -10.72 -0.07
C ILE A 304 21.58 -12.24 -0.22
N VAL A 305 22.75 -12.86 -0.19
CA VAL A 305 22.89 -14.32 -0.19
C VAL A 305 23.06 -14.77 1.25
N ASN A 306 22.20 -15.70 1.69
CA ASN A 306 22.23 -16.19 3.06
C ASN A 306 23.12 -17.43 3.16
N ALA A 307 23.90 -17.54 4.23
CA ALA A 307 24.58 -18.77 4.62
C ALA A 307 23.76 -19.46 5.72
N PRO A 308 22.93 -20.49 5.39
CA PRO A 308 21.90 -21.00 6.31
C PRO A 308 22.46 -21.60 7.60
N THR A 309 23.70 -22.09 7.57
CA THR A 309 24.33 -22.82 8.68
C THR A 309 25.02 -21.91 9.70
N THR A 310 25.40 -20.69 9.33
CA THR A 310 26.17 -19.79 10.19
C THR A 310 25.46 -18.48 10.53
N ASN A 311 24.27 -18.26 9.97
CA ASN A 311 23.53 -16.99 10.06
C ASN A 311 24.34 -15.79 9.51
N SER A 312 25.34 -16.07 8.67
CA SER A 312 26.16 -15.08 7.97
C SER A 312 25.47 -14.62 6.69
N ILE A 313 25.77 -13.40 6.26
CA ILE A 313 25.20 -12.83 5.02
C ILE A 313 26.28 -12.29 4.10
N ALA A 314 26.10 -12.52 2.80
CA ALA A 314 26.89 -11.89 1.76
C ALA A 314 26.03 -10.83 1.02
N LEU A 315 26.57 -9.63 0.85
CA LEU A 315 25.95 -8.60 0.01
C LEU A 315 26.52 -8.72 -1.40
N VAL A 316 25.64 -8.82 -2.37
CA VAL A 316 26.01 -9.02 -3.77
C VAL A 316 25.61 -7.81 -4.61
N ARG A 317 26.54 -7.37 -5.45
CA ARG A 317 26.29 -6.46 -6.56
C ARG A 317 26.64 -7.15 -7.88
N ILE A 318 25.82 -6.96 -8.90
CA ILE A 318 26.05 -7.48 -10.25
C ILE A 318 26.50 -6.31 -11.12
N GLN A 319 27.63 -6.46 -11.81
CA GLN A 319 28.17 -5.41 -12.67
C GLN A 319 27.17 -5.02 -13.77
N ARG A 320 26.84 -3.71 -13.83
CA ARG A 320 25.98 -3.12 -14.87
C ARG A 320 26.70 -2.89 -16.18
N ALA A 321 25.95 -2.42 -17.17
CA ALA A 321 26.46 -2.32 -18.54
C ALA A 321 27.41 -1.16 -18.80
N ASP A 322 27.23 -0.12 -18.01
CA ASP A 322 27.82 1.20 -18.08
C ASP A 322 28.82 1.45 -16.95
N GLU A 323 29.22 0.40 -16.20
CA GLU A 323 30.16 0.52 -15.08
C GLU A 323 31.31 -0.50 -15.14
N THR A 324 32.45 -0.08 -14.60
CA THR A 324 33.62 -0.93 -14.31
C THR A 324 33.39 -1.77 -13.04
N VAL A 325 34.21 -2.81 -12.86
CA VAL A 325 34.19 -3.63 -11.63
C VAL A 325 34.53 -2.78 -10.39
N ASN A 326 35.46 -1.83 -10.53
CA ASN A 326 35.88 -0.94 -9.45
C ASN A 326 34.79 0.07 -9.04
N GLU A 327 34.03 0.60 -10.00
CA GLU A 327 32.86 1.44 -9.71
C GLU A 327 31.76 0.62 -9.01
N ALA A 328 31.51 -0.60 -9.47
CA ALA A 328 30.56 -1.51 -8.83
C ALA A 328 30.99 -1.82 -7.38
N ALA A 329 32.26 -2.17 -7.15
CA ALA A 329 32.81 -2.43 -5.83
C ALA A 329 32.69 -1.21 -4.90
N SER A 330 32.98 -0.01 -5.40
CA SER A 330 32.86 1.24 -4.65
C SER A 330 31.42 1.51 -4.19
N LEU A 331 30.44 1.27 -5.06
CA LEU A 331 29.01 1.39 -4.74
C LEU A 331 28.57 0.36 -3.69
N LEU A 332 29.05 -0.89 -3.80
CA LEU A 332 28.77 -1.96 -2.85
C LEU A 332 29.36 -1.65 -1.47
N ILE A 333 30.63 -1.22 -1.40
CA ILE A 333 31.29 -0.81 -0.15
C ILE A 333 30.52 0.33 0.51
N LYS A 334 30.18 1.38 -0.24
CA LYS A 334 29.39 2.51 0.28
C LYS A 334 28.04 2.05 0.82
N ALA A 335 27.37 1.16 0.10
CA ALA A 335 26.08 0.62 0.51
C ALA A 335 26.17 -0.34 1.70
N SER A 336 27.29 -1.05 1.90
CA SER A 336 27.48 -2.03 2.98
C SER A 336 27.64 -1.40 4.38
N ARG A 337 28.00 -0.12 4.46
CA ARG A 337 28.29 0.56 5.74
C ARG A 337 27.11 0.44 6.71
N GLY A 338 27.40 -0.08 7.91
CA GLY A 338 26.41 -0.26 8.98
C GLY A 338 25.47 -1.46 8.81
N LYS A 339 25.74 -2.37 7.87
CA LYS A 339 24.93 -3.57 7.61
C LYS A 339 25.54 -4.88 8.11
N ASN A 340 26.76 -4.85 8.66
CA ASN A 340 27.46 -5.99 9.26
C ASN A 340 27.39 -7.27 8.42
N ALA A 341 27.68 -7.16 7.11
CA ALA A 341 27.79 -8.31 6.24
C ALA A 341 29.18 -8.94 6.37
N ASP A 342 29.23 -10.27 6.37
CA ASP A 342 30.48 -11.04 6.50
C ASP A 342 31.28 -11.07 5.19
N LEU A 343 30.59 -10.88 4.07
CA LEU A 343 31.18 -10.94 2.74
C LEU A 343 30.54 -9.93 1.78
N LEU A 344 31.36 -9.32 0.93
CA LEU A 344 30.93 -8.46 -0.16
C LEU A 344 31.35 -9.09 -1.48
N ILE A 345 30.42 -9.25 -2.40
CA ILE A 345 30.65 -9.90 -3.70
C ILE A 345 30.25 -8.97 -4.83
N VAL A 346 31.15 -8.79 -5.80
CA VAL A 346 30.82 -8.22 -7.11
C VAL A 346 30.83 -9.34 -8.16
N VAL A 347 29.70 -9.53 -8.83
CA VAL A 347 29.58 -10.44 -9.97
C VAL A 347 29.97 -9.69 -11.25
N LYS A 348 31.14 -10.04 -11.80
CA LYS A 348 31.65 -9.51 -13.07
C LYS A 348 30.87 -10.12 -14.23
N THR A 349 30.33 -9.27 -15.11
CA THR A 349 29.49 -9.71 -16.24
C THR A 349 30.13 -9.41 -17.60
N ARG A 350 31.20 -8.62 -17.63
CA ARG A 350 31.87 -8.17 -18.86
C ARG A 350 33.31 -7.73 -18.62
N HIS A 351 34.05 -7.63 -19.73
CA HIS A 351 35.31 -6.89 -19.79
C HIS A 351 35.00 -5.44 -20.17
N VAL A 352 35.52 -4.47 -19.41
CA VAL A 352 35.56 -3.06 -19.84
C VAL A 352 37.03 -2.73 -19.97
N ALA A 353 37.55 -2.73 -21.19
CA ALA A 353 38.95 -2.36 -21.42
C ALA A 353 39.12 -0.87 -21.10
N THR A 354 39.72 -0.57 -19.94
CA THR A 354 40.19 0.79 -19.67
C THR A 354 41.72 0.84 -19.79
N LEU A 355 42.27 1.98 -20.22
CA LEU A 355 43.71 2.19 -20.40
C LEU A 355 44.53 2.05 -19.09
N PHE A 356 43.85 1.85 -17.96
CA PHE A 356 44.39 1.71 -16.62
C PHE A 356 43.59 0.65 -15.84
N ASP A 357 43.55 -0.59 -16.34
CA ASP A 357 43.08 -1.72 -15.53
C ASP A 357 44.18 -2.08 -14.52
N ASP A 358 44.25 -1.29 -13.44
CA ASP A 358 44.85 -1.77 -12.20
C ASP A 358 43.81 -2.70 -11.55
N ASP A 359 44.06 -4.00 -11.65
CA ASP A 359 43.51 -5.06 -10.79
C ASP A 359 43.96 -4.86 -9.32
N GLU A 360 43.88 -3.64 -8.79
CA GLU A 360 43.97 -3.44 -7.34
C GLU A 360 42.68 -3.96 -6.73
N ALA A 361 42.73 -5.25 -6.39
CA ALA A 361 41.75 -5.91 -5.55
C ALA A 361 41.41 -5.00 -4.37
N THR A 362 40.20 -4.43 -4.37
CA THR A 362 39.66 -3.78 -3.19
C THR A 362 39.63 -4.84 -2.09
N THR A 363 40.53 -4.75 -1.11
CA THR A 363 40.91 -5.84 -0.18
C THR A 363 39.75 -6.49 0.59
N ASN A 364 38.57 -5.88 0.58
CA ASN A 364 37.37 -6.36 1.29
C ASN A 364 36.19 -6.72 0.36
N VAL A 365 36.40 -6.82 -0.96
CA VAL A 365 35.36 -7.22 -1.93
C VAL A 365 35.88 -8.37 -2.78
N GLN A 366 35.13 -9.48 -2.79
CA GLN A 366 35.41 -10.61 -3.65
C GLN A 366 34.78 -10.39 -5.03
N VAL A 367 35.58 -10.46 -6.08
CA VAL A 367 35.09 -10.41 -7.46
C VAL A 367 34.93 -11.84 -7.96
N ILE A 368 33.73 -12.17 -8.47
CA ILE A 368 33.42 -13.48 -9.04
C ILE A 368 32.90 -13.28 -10.45
N GLU A 369 33.36 -14.10 -11.38
CA GLU A 369 32.86 -14.07 -12.76
C GLU A 369 31.49 -14.74 -12.86
N SER A 370 30.56 -14.12 -13.61
CA SER A 370 29.33 -14.81 -13.96
C SER A 370 29.65 -16.00 -14.86
N THR A 371 28.87 -17.08 -14.76
CA THR A 371 29.04 -18.26 -15.61
C THR A 371 29.02 -17.91 -17.10
N ALA A 372 28.12 -17.00 -17.49
CA ALA A 372 28.02 -16.53 -18.86
C ALA A 372 29.28 -15.78 -19.30
N PHE A 373 29.86 -14.94 -18.44
CA PHE A 373 31.10 -14.24 -18.75
C PHE A 373 32.27 -15.21 -18.94
N ALA A 374 32.46 -16.16 -18.01
CA ALA A 374 33.54 -17.14 -18.08
C ALA A 374 33.47 -18.01 -19.34
N VAL A 375 32.27 -18.46 -19.73
CA VAL A 375 32.06 -19.22 -20.97
C VAL A 375 32.38 -18.40 -22.21
N ASN A 376 31.91 -17.14 -22.26
CA ASN A 376 32.16 -16.26 -23.39
C ASN A 376 33.66 -15.92 -23.56
N GLU A 377 34.38 -15.72 -22.47
CA GLU A 377 35.85 -15.51 -22.51
C GLU A 377 36.57 -16.74 -23.06
N ALA A 378 36.20 -17.94 -22.62
CA ALA A 378 36.79 -19.18 -23.14
C ALA A 378 36.53 -19.35 -24.66
N VAL A 379 35.35 -18.99 -25.13
CA VAL A 379 35.03 -19.00 -26.57
C VAL A 379 35.80 -17.92 -27.34
N ALA A 380 35.93 -16.72 -26.78
CA ALA A 380 36.67 -15.62 -27.40
C ALA A 380 38.18 -15.91 -27.48
N ALA A 381 38.73 -16.72 -26.57
CA ALA A 381 40.12 -17.15 -26.62
C ALA A 381 40.41 -18.01 -27.88
N LEU A 382 39.47 -18.88 -28.27
CA LEU A 382 39.59 -19.69 -29.50
C LEU A 382 39.71 -18.83 -30.77
N GLN A 383 39.12 -17.63 -30.76
CA GLN A 383 39.15 -16.70 -31.90
C GLN A 383 40.45 -15.87 -31.94
N ARG A 384 41.21 -15.81 -30.85
CA ARG A 384 42.50 -15.11 -30.78
C ARG A 384 43.68 -16.01 -31.15
N GLU A 385 43.49 -17.33 -31.10
CA GLU A 385 44.47 -18.35 -31.47
C GLU A 385 44.35 -18.85 -32.93
N ALA A 386 43.28 -18.45 -33.64
CA ALA A 386 43.06 -18.65 -35.06
C ALA A 386 43.46 -17.41 -35.87
#